data_AF-A0A9W6PG38-F1
#
_entry.id   AF-A0A9W6PG38-F1
#
_cell.length_a   1.000
_cell.length_b   1.000
_cell.length_c   1.000
_cell.angle_alpha   90.00
_cell.angle_beta   90.00
_cell.angle_gamma   90.00
#
_symmetry.space_group_name_H-M   'P 1'
#
loop_
_entity.id
_entity.type
_entity.pdbx_description
1 polymer ?
#
loop_
_entity_poly.entity_id
_entity_poly.type
_entity_poly.pdbx_seq_one_letter_code
_entity_poly.pdbx_strand_id
1 'polypeptide(L)'
;MKRNALAAAAALLAVGALLTGCGSTHGSGSDSGGTSAGASKAPRQDASKAAQEAQQKYQQQVEEATAEHDRAFPTVAQACAGKPTAVPTAPSSSGSSGPQPENPKYGENHTYLKTTALSPLAECRGEAHAARIAAELARQTPADPEQAKALLTRLGYRDAKVAPAGQGVQFSFFVPQVGPCLSGTLSNPPQIEVHGPYIEGGCEASRGGH
;
A
#
# COMPACT_ATOMS: atom_id res chain seq x y z
N MET A 1 29.48 47.54 0.76
CA MET A 1 29.04 47.85 -0.62
C MET A 1 28.39 46.59 -1.21
N LYS A 2 27.27 46.80 -1.92
CA LYS A 2 26.52 45.87 -2.82
C LYS A 2 25.67 44.75 -2.18
N ARG A 3 24.35 45.00 -2.20
CA ARG A 3 23.21 44.07 -2.07
C ARG A 3 22.93 43.45 -3.44
N ASN A 4 22.48 42.19 -3.51
CA ASN A 4 21.72 41.59 -4.63
C ASN A 4 20.70 40.62 -3.99
N ALA A 5 19.44 41.03 -3.80
CA ALA A 5 18.31 41.02 -4.75
C ALA A 5 17.54 39.68 -4.75
N LEU A 6 16.34 39.74 -4.16
CA LEU A 6 15.25 38.76 -4.18
C LEU A 6 14.69 38.58 -5.60
N ALA A 7 14.26 37.35 -5.93
CA ALA A 7 13.21 37.13 -6.93
C ALA A 7 12.35 35.95 -6.49
N ALA A 8 11.14 36.27 -6.01
CA ALA A 8 10.04 35.35 -5.84
C ALA A 8 9.29 35.24 -7.18
N ALA A 9 8.89 34.04 -7.58
CA ALA A 9 7.92 33.82 -8.64
C ALA A 9 6.84 32.89 -8.12
N ALA A 10 5.69 33.48 -7.79
CA ALA A 10 4.44 32.79 -7.54
C ALA A 10 3.74 32.54 -8.88
N ALA A 11 3.34 31.30 -9.13
CA ALA A 11 2.42 30.97 -10.22
C ALA A 11 1.13 30.43 -9.60
N LEU A 12 0.11 31.28 -9.59
CA LEU A 12 -1.29 30.93 -9.36
C LEU A 12 -1.85 30.31 -10.63
N LEU A 13 -2.38 29.09 -10.54
CA LEU A 13 -3.35 28.57 -11.50
C LEU A 13 -4.57 28.09 -10.73
N ALA A 14 -5.63 28.88 -10.85
CA ALA A 14 -6.97 28.57 -10.37
C ALA A 14 -7.86 28.28 -11.58
N VAL A 15 -8.43 27.07 -11.64
CA VAL A 15 -9.66 26.67 -12.34
C VAL A 15 -10.09 25.37 -11.63
N GLY A 16 -11.30 25.08 -11.17
CA GLY A 16 -12.63 25.63 -11.34
C GLY A 16 -13.61 24.44 -11.19
N ALA A 17 -14.58 24.61 -10.29
CA ALA A 17 -15.84 23.88 -10.00
C ALA A 17 -16.33 22.81 -11.03
N LEU A 18 -17.04 21.72 -10.72
CA LEU A 18 -18.23 21.49 -9.86
C LEU A 18 -18.40 19.95 -9.68
N LEU A 19 -18.70 19.46 -8.47
CA LEU A 19 -19.33 18.14 -8.28
C LEU A 19 -20.47 18.28 -7.26
N THR A 20 -21.61 18.77 -7.74
CA THR A 20 -22.91 18.58 -7.10
C THR A 20 -23.49 17.25 -7.55
N GLY A 21 -23.76 16.35 -6.60
CA GLY A 21 -24.38 15.06 -6.91
C GLY A 21 -24.62 14.18 -5.69
N CYS A 22 -25.21 14.73 -4.63
CA CYS A 22 -25.77 13.95 -3.52
C CYS A 22 -27.29 14.21 -3.50
N GLY A 23 -28.10 13.17 -3.65
CA GLY A 23 -29.57 13.29 -3.54
C GLY A 23 -30.34 12.18 -4.25
N SER A 24 -30.36 10.98 -3.68
CA SER A 24 -31.41 10.00 -4.00
C SER A 24 -32.69 10.41 -3.27
N THR A 25 -33.66 10.96 -4.00
CA THR A 25 -35.03 11.15 -3.50
C THR A 25 -35.76 9.81 -3.57
N HIS A 26 -36.01 9.18 -2.42
CA HIS A 26 -37.00 8.10 -2.33
C HIS A 26 -38.40 8.73 -2.44
N GLY A 27 -39.00 8.65 -3.62
CA GLY A 27 -40.41 8.93 -3.81
C GLY A 27 -41.24 7.81 -3.19
N SER A 28 -41.93 8.11 -2.10
CA SER A 28 -43.06 7.31 -1.64
C SER A 28 -44.21 7.44 -2.63
N GLY A 29 -44.68 6.31 -3.14
CA GLY A 29 -45.86 6.22 -3.99
C GLY A 29 -46.30 4.77 -4.08
N SER A 30 -47.13 4.36 -3.13
CA SER A 30 -47.97 3.17 -3.26
C SER A 30 -48.91 3.39 -4.43
N ASP A 31 -49.02 2.43 -5.36
CA ASP A 31 -50.31 1.95 -5.86
C ASP A 31 -50.15 0.72 -6.76
N SER A 32 -51.28 0.02 -6.85
CA SER A 32 -51.41 -1.39 -7.11
C SER A 32 -51.79 -1.68 -8.57
N GLY A 33 -51.33 -2.82 -9.09
CA GLY A 33 -51.99 -3.54 -10.18
C GLY A 33 -51.43 -3.33 -11.58
N GLY A 34 -51.38 -4.43 -12.36
CA GLY A 34 -51.28 -4.35 -13.82
C GLY A 34 -50.24 -5.28 -14.44
N THR A 35 -50.74 -6.25 -15.18
CA THR A 35 -50.07 -7.33 -15.92
C THR A 35 -49.13 -6.90 -17.05
N SER A 36 -48.17 -7.79 -17.31
CA SER A 36 -47.61 -8.24 -18.61
C SER A 36 -46.54 -7.41 -19.35
N ALA A 37 -45.51 -8.18 -19.74
CA ALA A 37 -44.60 -8.03 -20.87
C ALA A 37 -43.67 -6.80 -20.93
N GLY A 38 -42.38 -7.08 -20.72
CA GLY A 38 -41.32 -6.13 -21.04
C GLY A 38 -39.97 -6.69 -20.61
N ALA A 39 -39.43 -7.64 -21.40
CA ALA A 39 -38.05 -8.09 -21.29
C ALA A 39 -37.12 -6.89 -21.54
N SER A 40 -36.83 -6.12 -20.49
CA SER A 40 -35.84 -5.07 -20.53
C SER A 40 -34.47 -5.72 -20.37
N LYS A 41 -33.90 -6.16 -21.51
CA LYS A 41 -32.46 -6.42 -21.62
C LYS A 41 -31.73 -5.11 -21.32
N ALA A 42 -31.41 -4.89 -20.05
CA ALA A 42 -30.45 -3.88 -19.62
C ALA A 42 -29.03 -4.29 -20.07
N PRO A 43 -28.11 -3.33 -20.27
CA PRO A 43 -26.94 -3.46 -21.13
C PRO A 43 -25.81 -4.23 -20.46
N ARG A 44 -25.82 -5.56 -20.58
CA ARG A 44 -24.71 -6.41 -20.09
C ARG A 44 -23.41 -6.23 -20.88
N GLN A 45 -23.48 -5.74 -22.13
CA GLN A 45 -22.30 -5.54 -22.98
C GLN A 45 -21.48 -4.31 -22.55
N ASP A 46 -22.14 -3.20 -22.21
CA ASP A 46 -21.44 -1.96 -21.80
C ASP A 46 -20.75 -2.11 -20.45
N ALA A 47 -21.36 -2.83 -19.51
CA ALA A 47 -20.74 -3.14 -18.21
C ALA A 47 -19.46 -3.99 -18.36
N SER A 48 -19.43 -4.90 -19.34
CA SER A 48 -18.25 -5.75 -19.58
C SER A 48 -17.09 -4.97 -20.21
N LYS A 49 -17.39 -4.02 -21.11
CA LYS A 49 -16.37 -3.16 -21.73
C LYS A 49 -15.78 -2.17 -20.73
N ALA A 50 -16.61 -1.54 -19.91
CA ALA A 50 -16.15 -0.63 -18.85
C ALA A 50 -15.24 -1.34 -17.82
N ALA A 51 -15.59 -2.57 -17.44
CA ALA A 51 -14.76 -3.38 -16.54
C ALA A 51 -13.39 -3.74 -17.16
N GLN A 52 -13.37 -4.10 -18.45
CA GLN A 52 -12.13 -4.38 -19.18
C GLN A 52 -11.24 -3.14 -19.32
N GLU A 53 -11.82 -1.99 -19.66
CA GLU A 53 -11.09 -0.72 -19.75
C GLU A 53 -10.51 -0.31 -18.39
N ALA A 54 -11.26 -0.50 -17.30
CA ALA A 54 -10.77 -0.24 -15.95
C ALA A 54 -9.59 -1.17 -15.58
N GLN A 55 -9.69 -2.46 -15.92
CA GLN A 55 -8.63 -3.43 -15.67
C GLN A 55 -7.36 -3.10 -16.47
N GLN A 56 -7.50 -2.71 -17.74
CA GLN A 56 -6.36 -2.28 -18.56
C GLN A 56 -5.69 -1.03 -18.01
N LYS A 57 -6.47 -0.03 -17.60
CA LYS A 57 -5.92 1.19 -16.97
C LYS A 57 -5.16 0.86 -15.68
N TYR A 58 -5.71 -0.03 -14.86
CA TYR A 58 -5.03 -0.49 -13.65
C TYR A 58 -3.70 -1.19 -13.98
N GLN A 59 -3.67 -2.09 -14.97
CA GLN A 59 -2.44 -2.76 -15.39
C GLN A 59 -1.39 -1.77 -15.90
N GLN A 60 -1.78 -0.80 -16.73
CA GLN A 60 -0.89 0.26 -17.21
C GLN A 60 -0.30 1.08 -16.05
N GLN A 61 -1.12 1.44 -15.06
CA GLN A 61 -0.65 2.14 -13.86
C GLN A 61 0.37 1.32 -13.07
N VAL A 62 0.14 0.01 -12.90
CA VAL A 62 1.07 -0.88 -12.20
C VAL A 62 2.39 -1.04 -12.97
N GLU A 63 2.33 -1.14 -14.29
CA GLU A 63 3.52 -1.22 -15.15
C GLU A 63 4.35 0.08 -15.10
N GLU A 64 3.69 1.23 -15.21
CA GLU A 64 4.35 2.54 -15.11
C GLU A 64 4.99 2.74 -13.73
N ALA A 65 4.25 2.45 -12.66
CA ALA A 65 4.74 2.47 -11.29
C ALA A 65 5.97 1.56 -11.12
N THR A 66 5.91 0.35 -11.68
CA THR A 66 7.03 -0.59 -11.65
C THR A 66 8.25 -0.04 -12.40
N ALA A 67 8.06 0.54 -13.58
CA ALA A 67 9.14 1.12 -14.36
C ALA A 67 9.77 2.34 -13.67
N GLU A 68 8.97 3.16 -12.99
CA GLU A 68 9.46 4.27 -12.18
C GLU A 68 10.30 3.78 -11.00
N HIS A 69 9.82 2.77 -10.27
CA HIS A 69 10.60 2.12 -9.21
C HIS A 69 11.94 1.60 -9.72
N ASP A 70 11.94 0.87 -10.84
CA ASP A 70 13.15 0.26 -11.37
C ASP A 70 14.17 1.31 -11.85
N ARG A 71 13.68 2.46 -12.34
CA ARG A 71 14.52 3.63 -12.64
C ARG A 71 15.11 4.26 -11.37
N ALA A 72 14.33 4.35 -10.30
CA ALA A 72 14.78 4.91 -9.03
C ALA A 72 15.75 3.98 -8.27
N PHE A 73 15.59 2.66 -8.45
CA PHE A 73 16.32 1.63 -7.72
C PHE A 73 16.89 0.54 -8.65
N PRO A 74 17.81 0.89 -9.56
CA PRO A 74 18.29 -0.03 -10.59
C PRO A 74 18.97 -1.27 -10.02
N THR A 75 19.70 -1.14 -8.91
CA THR A 75 20.35 -2.29 -8.24
C THR A 75 19.33 -3.27 -7.65
N VAL A 76 18.20 -2.77 -7.14
CA VAL A 76 17.10 -3.62 -6.64
C VAL A 76 16.42 -4.32 -7.81
N ALA A 77 16.13 -3.59 -8.88
CA ALA A 77 15.53 -4.15 -10.09
C ALA A 77 16.39 -5.28 -10.68
N GLN A 78 17.70 -5.06 -10.77
CA GLN A 78 18.65 -6.05 -11.27
C GLN A 78 18.70 -7.30 -10.37
N ALA A 79 18.74 -7.12 -9.05
CA ALA A 79 18.78 -8.23 -8.10
C ALA A 79 17.53 -9.12 -8.14
N CYS A 80 16.37 -8.54 -8.46
CA CYS A 80 15.08 -9.22 -8.48
C CYS A 80 14.55 -9.56 -9.88
N ALA A 81 15.36 -9.37 -10.92
CA ALA A 81 14.96 -9.67 -12.29
C ALA A 81 14.54 -11.14 -12.45
N GLY A 82 13.45 -11.37 -13.19
CA GLY A 82 12.92 -12.71 -13.47
C GLY A 82 12.13 -13.37 -12.33
N LYS A 83 11.93 -12.70 -11.19
CA LYS A 83 11.07 -13.21 -10.13
C LYS A 83 9.59 -13.20 -10.56
N PRO A 84 8.80 -14.22 -10.20
CA PRO A 84 7.36 -14.25 -10.51
C PRO A 84 6.60 -13.05 -9.94
N THR A 85 5.70 -12.48 -10.74
CA THR A 85 4.85 -11.34 -10.36
C THR A 85 3.51 -11.77 -9.76
N ALA A 86 3.08 -13.01 -10.01
CA ALA A 86 1.83 -13.55 -9.49
C ALA A 86 1.90 -13.71 -7.97
N VAL A 87 0.88 -13.20 -7.27
CA VAL A 87 0.68 -13.50 -5.84
C VAL A 87 0.24 -14.95 -5.72
N PRO A 88 0.88 -15.77 -4.86
CA PRO A 88 0.42 -17.14 -4.64
C PRO A 88 -1.03 -17.13 -4.15
N THR A 89 -1.92 -17.83 -4.85
CA THR A 89 -3.24 -18.11 -4.31
C THR A 89 -3.03 -19.02 -3.11
N ALA A 90 -3.42 -18.58 -1.91
CA ALA A 90 -3.42 -19.45 -0.74
C ALA A 90 -4.23 -20.72 -1.10
N PRO A 91 -3.76 -21.93 -0.77
CA PRO A 91 -4.57 -23.12 -0.94
C PRO A 91 -5.85 -22.92 -0.12
N SER A 92 -7.01 -23.01 -0.79
CA SER A 92 -8.30 -23.09 -0.11
C SER A 92 -8.15 -24.16 0.97
N SER A 93 -8.23 -23.76 2.24
CA SER A 93 -8.13 -24.70 3.34
C SER A 93 -9.30 -25.67 3.23
N SER A 94 -9.09 -26.82 2.59
CA SER A 94 -9.98 -27.96 2.65
C SER A 94 -10.16 -28.26 4.14
N GLY A 95 -11.39 -28.09 4.64
CA GLY A 95 -11.71 -28.16 6.06
C GLY A 95 -11.06 -29.37 6.72
N SER A 96 -10.06 -29.09 7.56
CA SER A 96 -9.50 -30.10 8.44
C SER A 96 -10.47 -30.25 9.60
N SER A 97 -11.30 -31.29 9.54
CA SER A 97 -12.19 -31.73 10.62
C SER A 97 -11.41 -32.41 11.75
N GLY A 98 -10.34 -31.77 12.22
CA GLY A 98 -9.65 -32.11 13.46
C GLY A 98 -10.31 -31.37 14.63
N PRO A 99 -10.18 -31.86 15.87
CA PRO A 99 -10.63 -31.11 17.04
C PRO A 99 -9.89 -29.78 17.08
N GLN A 100 -10.58 -28.66 16.84
CA GLN A 100 -10.01 -27.33 16.93
C GLN A 100 -9.87 -26.98 18.43
N PRO A 101 -8.65 -26.91 19.00
CA PRO A 101 -8.48 -26.65 20.43
C PRO A 101 -8.59 -25.15 20.78
N GLU A 102 -8.75 -24.27 19.79
CA GLU A 102 -8.77 -22.83 20.00
C GLU A 102 -10.13 -22.25 19.67
N ASN A 103 -10.75 -21.55 20.64
CA ASN A 103 -12.06 -20.93 20.49
C ASN A 103 -12.09 -20.00 19.25
N PRO A 104 -13.04 -20.20 18.29
CA PRO A 104 -13.13 -19.44 17.04
C PRO A 104 -13.09 -17.92 17.21
N LYS A 105 -13.55 -17.42 18.36
CA LYS A 105 -13.56 -15.99 18.72
C LYS A 105 -12.16 -15.38 18.82
N TYR A 106 -11.12 -16.15 19.14
CA TYR A 106 -9.74 -15.65 19.18
C TYR A 106 -9.15 -15.42 17.78
N GLY A 107 -9.54 -16.24 16.80
CA GLY A 107 -9.10 -16.05 15.41
C GLY A 107 -9.71 -14.81 14.74
N GLU A 108 -10.91 -14.39 15.18
CA GLU A 108 -11.55 -13.15 14.72
C GLU A 108 -10.87 -11.91 15.29
N ASN A 109 -10.45 -11.95 16.56
CA ASN A 109 -9.88 -10.81 17.27
C ASN A 109 -8.53 -10.32 16.72
N HIS A 110 -7.82 -11.10 15.90
CA HIS A 110 -6.52 -10.70 15.34
C HIS A 110 -6.56 -10.42 13.84
N THR A 111 -7.75 -10.24 13.26
CA THR A 111 -7.87 -9.89 11.83
C THR A 111 -7.14 -8.59 11.48
N TYR A 112 -7.05 -7.65 12.43
CA TYR A 112 -6.27 -6.41 12.27
C TYR A 112 -4.75 -6.63 12.04
N LEU A 113 -4.21 -7.78 12.43
CA LEU A 113 -2.80 -8.15 12.20
C LEU A 113 -2.58 -8.87 10.86
N LYS A 114 -3.65 -9.22 10.14
CA LYS A 114 -3.52 -9.91 8.85
C LYS A 114 -3.00 -8.95 7.79
N THR A 115 -1.99 -9.40 7.06
CA THR A 115 -1.42 -8.69 5.91
C THR A 115 -1.85 -9.36 4.61
N THR A 116 -1.87 -8.60 3.51
CA THR A 116 -2.02 -9.20 2.18
C THR A 116 -0.79 -10.07 1.85
N ALA A 117 -0.99 -11.13 1.08
CA ALA A 117 0.13 -11.93 0.57
C ALA A 117 0.98 -11.12 -0.42
N LEU A 118 2.30 -11.32 -0.37
CA LEU A 118 3.24 -10.76 -1.35
C LEU A 118 3.45 -11.73 -2.51
N SER A 119 3.70 -11.19 -3.70
CA SER A 119 4.28 -11.99 -4.79
C SER A 119 5.77 -12.21 -4.56
N PRO A 120 6.39 -13.24 -5.16
CA PRO A 120 7.84 -13.46 -5.04
C PRO A 120 8.70 -12.28 -5.50
N LEU A 121 8.25 -11.52 -6.52
CA LEU A 121 8.93 -10.29 -6.93
C LEU A 121 8.82 -9.20 -5.84
N ALA A 122 7.65 -9.02 -5.24
CA ALA A 122 7.43 -8.01 -4.20
C ALA A 122 8.25 -8.33 -2.93
N GLU A 123 8.29 -9.59 -2.52
CA GLU A 123 9.11 -10.07 -1.41
C GLU A 123 10.60 -9.78 -1.68
N CYS A 124 11.13 -10.20 -2.83
CA CYS A 124 12.52 -9.94 -3.21
C CYS A 124 12.86 -8.44 -3.17
N ARG A 125 12.00 -7.58 -3.73
CA ARG A 125 12.21 -6.13 -3.72
C ARG A 125 12.23 -5.61 -2.28
N GLY A 126 11.27 -6.03 -1.46
CA GLY A 126 11.22 -5.65 -0.05
C GLY A 126 12.48 -6.04 0.71
N GLU A 127 12.96 -7.28 0.56
CA GLU A 127 14.19 -7.76 1.17
C GLU A 127 15.43 -6.99 0.69
N ALA A 128 15.52 -6.69 -0.61
CA ALA A 128 16.61 -5.89 -1.15
C ALA A 128 16.61 -4.46 -0.58
N HIS A 129 15.44 -3.86 -0.36
CA HIS A 129 15.33 -2.57 0.33
C HIS A 129 15.70 -2.66 1.81
N ALA A 130 15.32 -3.73 2.50
CA ALA A 130 15.71 -3.98 3.89
C ALA A 130 17.23 -4.12 4.02
N ALA A 131 17.86 -4.87 3.11
CA ALA A 131 19.32 -5.02 3.06
C ALA A 131 20.05 -3.68 2.84
N ARG A 132 19.51 -2.81 1.97
CA ARG A 132 20.04 -1.45 1.77
C ARG A 132 20.00 -0.62 3.05
N ILE A 133 18.91 -0.70 3.82
CA ILE A 133 18.79 0.00 5.11
C ILE A 133 19.77 -0.58 6.11
N ALA A 134 19.82 -1.92 6.24
CA ALA A 134 20.72 -2.60 7.16
C ALA A 134 22.21 -2.25 6.90
N ALA A 135 22.60 -2.12 5.64
CA ALA A 135 23.96 -1.72 5.25
C ALA A 135 24.33 -0.31 5.73
N GLU A 136 23.40 0.64 5.73
CA GLU A 136 23.63 1.98 6.30
C GLU A 136 23.62 1.96 7.83
N LEU A 137 22.73 1.18 8.44
CA LEU A 137 22.66 1.05 9.91
C LEU A 137 23.93 0.44 10.50
N ALA A 138 24.59 -0.46 9.77
CA ALA A 138 25.89 -1.02 10.15
C ALA A 138 27.01 0.02 10.18
N ARG A 139 26.87 1.14 9.44
CA ARG A 139 27.82 2.25 9.44
C ARG A 139 27.50 3.26 10.53
N GLN A 140 26.22 3.59 10.67
CA GLN A 140 25.73 4.53 11.67
C GLN A 140 24.26 4.25 11.99
N THR A 141 24.02 3.79 13.21
CA THR A 141 22.65 3.65 13.73
C THR A 141 22.14 5.03 14.17
N PRO A 142 20.96 5.50 13.72
CA PRO A 142 20.40 6.78 14.15
C PRO A 142 20.07 6.76 15.64
N ALA A 143 20.42 7.82 16.35
CA ALA A 143 20.16 7.94 17.80
C ALA A 143 18.73 8.38 18.12
N ASP A 144 18.06 9.03 17.17
CA ASP A 144 16.76 9.67 17.38
C ASP A 144 15.91 9.67 16.08
N PRO A 145 14.60 9.99 16.18
CA PRO A 145 13.71 10.01 15.02
C PRO A 145 14.10 10.99 13.91
N GLU A 146 14.77 12.11 14.24
CA GLU A 146 15.19 13.10 13.25
C GLU A 146 16.32 12.53 12.38
N GLN A 147 17.34 11.93 13.01
CA GLN A 147 18.42 11.23 12.33
C GLN A 147 17.89 10.06 11.48
N ALA A 148 16.94 9.30 12.02
CA ALA A 148 16.28 8.21 11.30
C ALA A 148 15.55 8.71 10.05
N LYS A 149 14.75 9.79 10.18
CA LYS A 149 14.04 10.39 9.05
C LYS A 149 15.01 10.89 7.99
N ALA A 150 16.11 11.52 8.38
CA ALA A 150 17.14 12.00 7.47
C ALA A 150 17.84 10.86 6.72
N LEU A 151 18.17 9.76 7.43
CA LEU A 151 18.74 8.55 6.83
C LEU A 151 17.79 7.94 5.79
N LEU A 152 16.53 7.70 6.16
CA LEU A 152 15.53 7.09 5.27
C LEU A 152 15.22 7.97 4.06
N THR A 153 15.14 9.29 4.25
CA THR A 153 14.94 10.26 3.15
C THR A 153 16.08 10.21 2.14
N ARG A 154 17.34 10.14 2.61
CA ARG A 154 18.54 10.04 1.76
C ARG A 154 18.55 8.75 0.94
N LEU A 155 18.01 7.67 1.49
CA LEU A 155 17.87 6.38 0.81
C LEU A 155 16.72 6.32 -0.19
N GLY A 156 15.88 7.36 -0.24
CA GLY A 156 14.74 7.48 -1.15
C GLY A 156 13.37 7.23 -0.50
N TYR A 157 13.30 6.97 0.81
CA TYR A 157 12.07 6.64 1.53
C TYR A 157 11.48 7.89 2.22
N ARG A 158 11.08 8.87 1.41
CA ARG A 158 10.66 10.20 1.90
C ARG A 158 9.41 10.15 2.76
N ASP A 159 8.50 9.23 2.47
CA ASP A 159 7.21 9.10 3.16
C ASP A 159 7.28 8.22 4.41
N ALA A 160 8.48 7.83 4.83
CA ALA A 160 8.63 6.98 6.00
C ALA A 160 8.13 7.65 7.28
N LYS A 161 7.27 6.93 8.00
CA LYS A 161 6.87 7.29 9.35
C LYS A 161 7.95 6.83 10.31
N VAL A 162 8.27 7.66 11.29
CA VAL A 162 9.27 7.36 12.32
C VAL A 162 8.73 7.79 13.68
N ALA A 163 9.03 7.00 14.70
CA ALA A 163 8.64 7.29 16.08
C ALA A 163 9.72 6.78 17.06
N PRO A 164 9.86 7.42 18.23
CA PRO A 164 10.67 6.85 19.30
C PRO A 164 10.21 5.44 19.65
N ALA A 165 11.16 4.53 19.93
CA ALA A 165 10.90 3.19 20.44
C ALA A 165 11.75 2.94 21.69
N GLY A 166 11.41 1.90 22.45
CA GLY A 166 12.16 1.56 23.68
C GLY A 166 13.65 1.25 23.42
N GLN A 167 13.97 0.68 22.26
CA GLN A 167 15.35 0.44 21.82
C GLN A 167 15.51 0.87 20.35
N GLY A 168 15.96 2.11 20.11
CA GLY A 168 16.14 2.65 18.76
C GLY A 168 14.91 3.43 18.26
N VAL A 169 14.70 3.45 16.94
CA VAL A 169 13.62 4.23 16.31
C VAL A 169 12.70 3.31 15.51
N GLN A 170 11.40 3.31 15.82
CA GLN A 170 10.41 2.59 15.04
C GLN A 170 10.19 3.28 13.71
N PHE A 171 10.03 2.51 12.63
CA PHE A 171 9.71 3.04 11.31
C PHE A 171 8.70 2.17 10.55
N SER A 172 8.02 2.78 9.58
CA SER A 172 7.19 2.07 8.60
C SER A 172 7.04 2.88 7.31
N PHE A 173 7.00 2.20 6.16
CA PHE A 173 6.71 2.81 4.86
C PHE A 173 6.32 1.78 3.80
N PHE A 174 5.64 2.24 2.75
CA PHE A 174 5.50 1.51 1.50
C PHE A 174 6.76 1.68 0.66
N VAL A 175 7.31 0.57 0.13
CA VAL A 175 8.32 0.69 -0.92
C VAL A 175 7.68 1.42 -2.10
N PRO A 176 8.29 2.53 -2.58
CA PRO A 176 7.69 3.36 -3.61
C PRO A 176 7.26 2.55 -4.83
N GLN A 177 6.03 2.78 -5.28
CA GLN A 177 5.44 2.26 -6.52
C GLN A 177 5.23 0.74 -6.64
N VAL A 178 5.89 -0.10 -5.83
CA VAL A 178 5.86 -1.58 -5.98
C VAL A 178 5.24 -2.33 -4.81
N GLY A 179 4.94 -1.63 -3.71
CA GLY A 179 3.85 -2.03 -2.80
C GLY A 179 4.14 -2.93 -1.59
N PRO A 180 5.31 -3.55 -1.32
CA PRO A 180 5.53 -4.16 -0.02
C PRO A 180 5.72 -3.07 1.05
N CYS A 181 5.32 -3.40 2.27
CA CYS A 181 5.60 -2.63 3.46
C CYS A 181 6.92 -3.07 4.08
N LEU A 182 7.72 -2.09 4.47
CA LEU A 182 8.83 -2.30 5.40
C LEU A 182 8.47 -1.62 6.72
N SER A 183 8.62 -2.36 7.81
CA SER A 183 8.44 -1.83 9.15
C SER A 183 9.45 -2.45 10.12
N GLY A 184 9.59 -1.86 11.29
CA GLY A 184 10.45 -2.41 12.35
C GLY A 184 11.13 -1.34 13.16
N THR A 185 12.33 -1.66 13.64
CA THR A 185 13.13 -0.79 14.51
C THR A 185 14.54 -0.62 13.97
N LEU A 186 14.92 0.64 13.75
CA LEU A 186 16.28 1.06 13.40
C LEU A 186 17.12 1.02 14.68
N SER A 187 17.73 -0.14 14.93
CA SER A 187 18.58 -0.46 16.07
C SER A 187 19.86 -1.17 15.62
N ASN A 188 20.71 -1.55 16.57
CA ASN A 188 21.84 -2.45 16.33
C ASN A 188 21.73 -3.67 17.27
N PRO A 189 21.43 -4.89 16.77
CA PRO A 189 21.16 -5.22 15.37
C PRO A 189 19.82 -4.62 14.87
N PRO A 190 19.69 -4.36 13.56
CA PRO A 190 18.45 -3.83 13.00
C PRO A 190 17.34 -4.89 12.99
N GLN A 191 16.11 -4.48 13.28
CA GLN A 191 14.91 -5.32 13.16
C GLN A 191 14.08 -4.76 12.01
N ILE A 192 14.06 -5.44 10.87
CA ILE A 192 13.34 -4.98 9.67
C ILE A 192 12.50 -6.14 9.15
N GLU A 193 11.21 -5.90 9.01
CA GLU A 193 10.24 -6.85 8.50
C GLU A 193 9.73 -6.40 7.13
N VAL A 194 9.54 -7.37 6.24
CA VAL A 194 8.93 -7.19 4.92
C VAL A 194 7.59 -7.89 4.94
N HIS A 195 6.53 -7.17 4.62
CA HIS A 195 5.17 -7.72 4.63
C HIS A 195 4.27 -7.00 3.62
N GLY A 196 3.11 -7.58 3.30
CA GLY A 196 2.08 -6.84 2.58
C GLY A 196 1.39 -5.82 3.50
N PRO A 197 0.64 -4.85 2.96
CA PRO A 197 -0.19 -3.99 3.79
C PRO A 197 -1.11 -4.82 4.71
N TYR A 198 -1.25 -4.38 5.95
CA TYR A 198 -2.33 -4.80 6.83
C TYR A 198 -3.66 -4.47 6.18
N ILE A 199 -4.60 -5.42 6.25
CA ILE A 199 -5.91 -5.32 5.61
C ILE A 199 -6.66 -4.04 6.03
N GLU A 200 -6.41 -3.54 7.24
CA GLU A 200 -7.08 -2.37 7.81
C GLU A 200 -6.19 -1.13 7.99
N GLY A 201 -4.86 -1.25 7.88
CA GLY A 201 -3.92 -0.25 8.42
C GLY A 201 -2.77 0.18 7.49
N GLY A 202 -2.71 -0.33 6.26
CA GLY A 202 -1.57 -0.06 5.38
C GLY A 202 -0.28 -0.67 5.93
N CYS A 203 0.79 0.10 6.09
CA CYS A 203 2.07 -0.44 6.60
C CYS A 203 2.26 -0.37 8.13
N GLU A 204 1.31 0.18 8.86
CA GLU A 204 1.39 0.25 10.32
C GLU A 204 0.51 -0.81 10.95
N ALA A 205 1.08 -1.61 11.85
CA ALA A 205 0.30 -2.51 12.68
C ALA A 205 -0.62 -1.67 13.59
N SER A 206 -1.92 -1.95 13.55
CA SER A 206 -2.86 -1.35 14.49
C SER A 206 -2.46 -1.72 15.93
N ARG A 207 -2.39 -0.73 16.82
CA ARG A 207 -1.93 -0.91 18.22
C ARG A 207 -2.94 -1.62 19.14
N GLY A 208 -4.07 -2.11 18.62
CA GLY A 208 -5.03 -2.94 19.35
C GLY A 208 -6.49 -2.67 18.96
N GLY A 209 -7.26 -3.75 18.85
CA GLY A 209 -8.73 -3.77 18.78
C GLY A 209 -9.37 -3.49 20.14
N HIS A 210 -10.61 -3.01 20.09
CA HIS A 210 -11.44 -2.53 21.21
C HIS A 210 -11.56 -3.50 22.40
#